data_AF-A0AA45BCG5-F1
#
_entry.id   AF-A0AA45BCG5-F1
#
_cell.length_a   1.000
_cell.length_b   1.000
_cell.length_c   1.000
_cell.angle_alpha   90.00
_cell.angle_beta   90.00
_cell.angle_gamma   90.00
#
_symmetry.space_group_name_H-M   'P 1'
#
loop_
_entity.id
_entity.type
_entity.pdbx_description
1 polymer ?
#
loop_
_entity_poly.entity_id
_entity_poly.type
_entity_poly.pdbx_seq_one_letter_code
_entity_poly.pdbx_strand_id
1 'polypeptide(L)'
;MELSETELRLVAALEARDGVASRFELRSALPDIKLITFSAALMTTPVVRLVSHGIYAIIGRPINPTAFVRATSPRGGMPNRIEVRRNSDGSVSFPYIVTEFAVESKVCLIPAAAVPLVPEGEYLVCDSALTADCVNRSSGATVLNRLVQAMLEQGYDSGDVVRITIHPESRTIELAPDNAMMVD
;
A
#
# COMPACT_ATOMS: atom_id res chain seq x y z
N MET A 1 7.61 -6.82 -34.87
CA MET A 1 6.64 -6.93 -33.76
C MET A 1 6.02 -5.55 -33.61
N GLU A 2 4.72 -5.42 -33.79
CA GLU A 2 4.03 -4.14 -33.63
C GLU A 2 3.61 -3.98 -32.16
N LEU A 3 3.90 -2.81 -31.59
CA LEU A 3 3.49 -2.45 -30.24
C LEU A 3 2.16 -1.71 -30.30
N SER A 4 1.27 -1.99 -29.35
CA SER A 4 0.07 -1.17 -29.16
C SER A 4 0.44 0.25 -28.74
N GLU A 5 -0.47 1.20 -28.93
CA GLU A 5 -0.28 2.59 -28.51
C GLU A 5 0.05 2.71 -27.02
N THR A 6 -0.60 1.90 -26.17
CA THR A 6 -0.31 1.86 -24.73
C THR A 6 1.11 1.39 -24.45
N GLU A 7 1.59 0.37 -25.16
CA GLU A 7 2.95 -0.15 -25.01
C GLU A 7 4.00 0.86 -25.50
N LEU A 8 3.75 1.54 -26.62
CA LEU A 8 4.61 2.61 -27.11
C LEU A 8 4.75 3.73 -26.07
N ARG A 9 3.63 4.11 -25.43
CA ARG A 9 3.61 5.12 -24.38
C ARG A 9 4.32 4.66 -23.10
N LEU A 10 4.20 3.38 -22.73
CA LEU A 10 4.95 2.79 -21.63
C LEU A 10 6.47 2.81 -21.89
N VAL A 11 6.89 2.44 -23.10
CA VAL A 11 8.29 2.49 -23.51
C VAL A 11 8.81 3.92 -23.47
N ALA A 12 8.09 4.89 -24.05
CA ALA A 12 8.48 6.29 -24.01
C ALA A 12 8.60 6.82 -22.56
N ALA A 13 7.67 6.44 -21.68
CA ALA A 13 7.71 6.84 -20.27
C ALA A 13 8.91 6.23 -19.51
N LEU A 14 9.33 5.01 -19.86
CA LEU A 14 10.54 4.37 -19.36
C LEU A 14 11.80 5.02 -19.95
N GLU A 15 11.83 5.32 -21.24
CA GLU A 15 12.96 5.96 -21.90
C GLU A 15 13.27 7.34 -21.31
N ALA A 16 12.23 8.14 -21.05
CA ALA A 16 12.33 9.43 -20.35
C ALA A 16 12.89 9.31 -18.92
N ARG A 17 13.03 8.09 -18.40
CA ARG A 17 13.49 7.75 -17.04
C ARG A 17 14.73 6.84 -17.06
N ASP A 18 15.51 6.91 -18.13
CA ASP A 18 16.72 6.10 -18.34
C ASP A 18 16.46 4.59 -18.39
N GLY A 19 15.28 4.21 -18.90
CA GLY A 19 14.88 2.83 -19.13
C GLY A 19 14.40 2.07 -17.89
N VAL A 20 14.24 2.74 -16.74
CA VAL A 20 13.81 2.13 -15.47
C VAL A 20 12.85 3.06 -14.74
N ALA A 21 11.71 2.54 -14.29
CA ALA A 21 10.75 3.32 -13.51
C ALA A 21 9.93 2.44 -12.57
N SER A 22 9.47 3.03 -11.46
CA SER A 22 8.45 2.43 -10.62
C SER A 22 7.08 2.47 -11.29
N ARG A 23 6.17 1.59 -10.84
CA ARG A 23 4.77 1.56 -11.23
C ARG A 23 4.11 2.91 -10.99
N PHE A 24 4.48 3.59 -9.90
CA PHE A 24 3.99 4.91 -9.56
C PHE A 24 4.45 5.95 -10.58
N GLU A 25 5.76 6.03 -10.86
CA GLU A 25 6.32 6.96 -11.85
C GLU A 25 5.66 6.79 -13.23
N LEU A 26 5.40 5.54 -13.64
CA LEU A 26 4.69 5.23 -14.88
C LEU A 26 3.21 5.61 -14.83
N ARG A 27 2.54 5.39 -13.69
CA ARG A 27 1.13 5.76 -13.51
C ARG A 27 0.94 7.28 -13.51
N SER A 28 1.85 8.03 -12.89
CA SER A 28 1.86 9.49 -12.90
C SER A 28 2.18 10.05 -14.29
N ALA A 29 3.01 9.36 -15.07
CA ALA A 29 3.32 9.75 -16.46
C ALA A 29 2.16 9.49 -17.43
N LEU A 30 1.30 8.52 -17.12
CA LEU A 30 0.23 8.04 -17.98
C LEU A 30 -1.12 8.06 -17.22
N PRO A 31 -1.58 9.24 -16.74
CA PRO A 31 -2.75 9.34 -15.87
C PRO A 31 -4.06 8.94 -16.58
N ASP A 32 -4.13 9.17 -17.88
CA ASP A 32 -5.27 8.95 -18.76
C ASP A 32 -5.52 7.47 -19.11
N ILE A 33 -4.52 6.59 -18.92
CA ILE A 33 -4.69 5.15 -19.15
C ILE A 33 -5.45 4.55 -17.97
N LYS A 34 -6.56 3.86 -18.26
CA LYS A 34 -7.34 3.15 -17.23
C LYS A 34 -6.48 2.13 -16.49
N LEU A 35 -6.69 2.02 -15.17
CA LEU A 35 -5.86 1.19 -14.30
C LEU A 35 -5.77 -0.28 -14.75
N ILE A 36 -6.89 -0.84 -15.22
CA ILE A 36 -6.95 -2.22 -15.72
C ILE A 36 -6.08 -2.37 -16.97
N THR A 37 -6.24 -1.49 -17.96
CA THR A 37 -5.46 -1.48 -19.21
C THR A 37 -3.98 -1.30 -18.95
N PHE A 38 -3.61 -0.37 -18.06
CA PHE A 38 -2.23 -0.16 -17.62
C PHE A 38 -1.63 -1.41 -16.98
N SER A 39 -2.38 -2.06 -16.09
CA SER A 39 -1.94 -3.29 -15.41
C SER A 39 -1.77 -4.45 -16.39
N ALA A 40 -2.72 -4.62 -17.31
CA ALA A 40 -2.63 -5.64 -18.36
C ALA A 40 -1.40 -5.42 -19.22
N ALA A 41 -1.19 -4.20 -19.72
CA ALA A 41 -0.04 -3.86 -20.56
C ALA A 41 1.30 -4.15 -19.85
N LEU A 42 1.46 -3.79 -18.58
CA LEU A 42 2.68 -4.09 -17.82
C LEU A 42 2.93 -5.59 -17.60
N MET A 43 1.89 -6.43 -17.59
CA MET A 43 2.01 -7.88 -17.39
C MET A 43 2.20 -8.65 -18.69
N THR A 44 1.63 -8.18 -19.80
CA THR A 44 1.60 -8.93 -21.06
C THR A 44 2.58 -8.42 -22.10
N THR A 45 3.11 -7.20 -21.94
CA THR A 45 4.00 -6.63 -22.93
C THR A 45 5.35 -7.35 -22.96
N PRO A 46 5.88 -7.72 -24.14
CA PRO A 46 7.16 -8.41 -24.24
C PRO A 46 8.36 -7.44 -24.33
N VAL A 47 8.16 -6.13 -24.16
CA VAL A 47 9.23 -5.12 -24.21
C VAL A 47 9.62 -4.56 -22.85
N VAL A 48 8.86 -4.87 -21.80
CA VAL A 48 9.11 -4.45 -20.41
C VAL A 48 9.24 -5.68 -19.52
N ARG A 49 10.17 -5.64 -18.56
CA ARG A 49 10.32 -6.66 -17.51
C ARG A 49 10.16 -6.05 -16.14
N LEU A 50 9.58 -6.82 -15.22
CA LEU A 50 9.63 -6.53 -13.79
C LEU A 50 11.02 -6.90 -13.26
N VAL A 51 11.71 -5.93 -12.66
CA VAL A 51 13.07 -6.12 -12.10
C VAL A 51 13.09 -6.14 -10.58
N SER A 52 12.07 -5.58 -9.94
CA SER A 52 11.82 -5.64 -8.48
C SER A 52 10.36 -5.27 -8.21
N HIS A 53 9.90 -5.35 -6.96
CA HIS A 53 8.51 -5.11 -6.54
C HIS A 53 7.95 -3.79 -7.09
N GLY A 54 7.17 -3.85 -8.16
CA GLY A 54 6.61 -2.69 -8.84
C GLY A 54 7.63 -1.82 -9.57
N ILE A 55 8.81 -2.32 -9.92
CA ILE A 55 9.85 -1.61 -10.68
C ILE A 55 10.05 -2.31 -12.02
N TYR A 56 9.95 -1.54 -13.09
CA TYR A 56 9.93 -2.02 -14.47
C TYR A 56 11.10 -1.45 -15.25
N ALA A 57 11.62 -2.24 -16.19
CA ALA A 57 12.72 -1.84 -17.07
C ALA A 57 12.50 -2.35 -18.50
N ILE A 58 13.11 -1.68 -19.48
CA ILE A 58 13.08 -2.11 -20.89
C ILE A 58 13.93 -3.38 -21.06
N ILE A 59 13.38 -4.39 -21.74
CA ILE A 59 14.10 -5.63 -22.05
C ILE A 59 15.26 -5.35 -23.02
N GLY A 60 16.40 -6.02 -22.81
CA GLY A 60 17.61 -5.84 -23.64
C GLY A 60 18.44 -4.60 -23.31
N ARG A 61 17.95 -3.69 -22.44
CA ARG A 61 18.71 -2.52 -21.98
C ARG A 61 19.43 -2.79 -20.66
N PRO A 62 20.68 -2.30 -20.48
CA PRO A 62 21.33 -2.25 -19.17
C PRO A 62 20.52 -1.41 -18.19
N ILE A 63 20.47 -1.84 -16.93
CA ILE A 63 19.80 -1.11 -15.85
C ILE A 63 20.76 -0.01 -15.37
N ASN A 64 20.38 1.25 -15.54
CA ASN A 64 21.14 2.36 -14.99
C ASN A 64 21.02 2.35 -13.44
N PRO A 65 22.13 2.24 -12.68
CA PRO A 65 22.08 2.13 -11.22
C PRO A 65 21.43 3.34 -10.54
N THR A 66 21.68 4.56 -11.03
CA THR A 66 21.09 5.79 -10.49
C THR A 66 19.58 5.84 -10.74
N ALA A 67 19.14 5.43 -11.93
CA ALA A 67 17.72 5.35 -12.27
C ALA A 67 17.00 4.26 -11.47
N PHE A 68 17.67 3.13 -11.24
CA PHE A 68 17.17 2.06 -10.39
C PHE A 68 17.06 2.52 -8.93
N VAL A 69 18.10 3.16 -8.38
CA VAL A 69 18.06 3.74 -7.03
C VAL A 69 16.97 4.80 -6.94
N ARG A 70 16.74 5.63 -7.96
CA ARG A 70 15.61 6.58 -7.98
C ARG A 70 14.26 5.85 -7.95
N ALA A 71 14.09 4.84 -8.78
CA ALA A 71 12.86 4.06 -8.88
C ALA A 71 12.58 3.21 -7.62
N THR A 72 13.62 2.82 -6.89
CA THR A 72 13.52 2.17 -5.57
C THR A 72 13.39 3.18 -4.43
N SER A 73 13.90 4.41 -4.62
CA SER A 73 13.89 5.45 -3.60
C SER A 73 12.47 5.94 -3.37
N PRO A 74 12.04 6.07 -2.11
CA PRO A 74 10.81 6.75 -1.77
C PRO A 74 11.01 8.26 -1.96
N ARG A 75 11.09 8.74 -3.20
CA ARG A 75 10.95 10.16 -3.49
C ARG A 75 9.49 10.53 -3.21
N GLY A 76 9.31 11.56 -2.37
CA GLY A 76 8.04 11.97 -1.79
C GLY A 76 6.85 11.79 -2.73
N GLY A 77 5.88 10.98 -2.30
CA GLY A 77 4.76 10.55 -3.13
C GLY A 77 4.81 9.09 -3.55
N MET A 78 5.19 8.15 -2.66
CA MET A 78 4.62 6.81 -2.75
C MET A 78 3.22 6.86 -2.13
N PRO A 79 2.11 6.99 -2.89
CA PRO A 79 0.76 6.93 -2.32
C PRO A 79 0.44 5.57 -1.68
N ASN A 80 1.29 4.55 -1.91
CA ASN A 80 1.08 3.19 -1.41
C ASN A 80 1.98 2.79 -0.22
N ARG A 81 2.89 3.66 0.25
CA ARG A 81 3.61 3.37 1.50
C ARG A 81 2.86 4.07 2.62
N ILE A 82 1.87 3.36 3.17
CA ILE A 82 1.16 3.76 4.38
C ILE A 82 2.21 4.20 5.41
N GLU A 83 2.13 5.45 5.86
CA GLU A 83 3.06 6.01 6.85
C GLU A 83 2.90 5.25 8.16
N VAL A 84 3.90 4.45 8.53
CA VAL A 84 3.96 3.78 9.82
C VAL A 84 4.84 4.60 10.75
N ARG A 85 4.24 5.11 11.83
CA ARG A 85 4.94 5.80 12.91
C ARG A 85 5.18 4.83 14.05
N ARG A 86 6.41 4.79 14.56
CA ARG A 86 6.73 4.13 15.82
C ARG A 86 6.90 5.21 16.88
N ASN A 87 6.09 5.16 17.92
CA ASN A 87 6.11 6.13 19.00
C ASN A 87 7.16 5.72 20.06
N SER A 88 7.52 6.65 20.94
CA SER A 88 8.55 6.44 21.97
C SER A 88 8.15 5.43 23.04
N ASP A 89 6.85 5.20 23.23
CA ASP A 89 6.28 4.19 24.13
C ASP A 89 6.25 2.78 23.51
N GLY A 90 6.77 2.62 22.29
CA GLY A 90 6.78 1.35 21.58
C GLY A 90 5.50 1.05 20.78
N SER A 91 4.48 1.92 20.84
CA SER A 91 3.29 1.79 20.01
C SER A 91 3.56 2.08 18.54
N VAL A 92 2.71 1.55 17.67
CA VAL A 92 2.83 1.63 16.21
C VAL A 92 1.55 2.20 15.64
N SER A 93 1.64 3.33 14.94
CA SER A 93 0.48 4.02 14.38
C SER A 93 0.53 4.11 12.87
N PHE A 94 -0.60 3.94 12.19
CA PHE A 94 -0.70 4.11 10.74
C PHE A 94 -2.13 4.49 10.32
N PRO A 95 -2.29 5.22 9.19
CA PRO A 95 -3.60 5.50 8.63
C PRO A 95 -4.16 4.26 7.92
N TYR A 96 -5.48 4.11 8.01
CA TYR A 96 -6.23 3.06 7.34
C TYR A 96 -7.51 3.63 6.75
N ILE A 97 -7.76 3.37 5.47
CA ILE A 97 -9.01 3.76 4.81
C ILE A 97 -9.98 2.60 4.91
N VAL A 98 -11.15 2.83 5.49
CA VAL A 98 -12.24 1.85 5.51
C VAL A 98 -12.81 1.80 4.10
N THR A 99 -12.48 0.74 3.34
CA THR A 99 -13.01 0.55 1.98
C THR A 99 -14.24 -0.34 2.00
N GLU A 100 -15.08 -0.27 0.97
CA GLU A 100 -16.23 -1.18 0.81
C GLU A 100 -15.80 -2.66 0.90
N PHE A 101 -14.67 -3.02 0.30
CA PHE A 101 -14.09 -4.36 0.40
C PHE A 101 -13.69 -4.72 1.84
N ALA A 102 -13.15 -3.77 2.60
CA ALA A 102 -12.84 -3.98 4.02
C ALA A 102 -14.10 -4.18 4.85
N VAL A 103 -15.17 -3.44 4.54
CA VAL A 103 -16.49 -3.61 5.18
C VAL A 103 -17.07 -4.98 4.87
N GLU A 104 -16.94 -5.49 3.65
CA GLU A 104 -17.43 -6.82 3.30
C GLU A 104 -16.58 -7.94 3.93
N SER A 105 -15.26 -7.86 3.78
CA SER A 105 -14.33 -8.90 4.22
C SER A 105 -14.06 -8.89 5.74
N LYS A 106 -14.31 -7.76 6.41
CA LYS A 106 -13.97 -7.51 7.83
C LYS A 106 -12.47 -7.64 8.16
N VAL A 107 -11.61 -7.39 7.16
CA VAL A 107 -10.15 -7.55 7.27
C VAL A 107 -9.45 -6.19 7.18
N CYS A 108 -8.61 -5.88 8.16
CA CYS A 108 -7.66 -4.79 8.08
C CYS A 108 -6.26 -5.34 7.75
N LEU A 109 -5.59 -4.80 6.73
CA LEU A 109 -4.24 -5.21 6.36
C LEU A 109 -3.22 -4.39 7.17
N ILE A 110 -2.26 -5.06 7.80
CA ILE A 110 -1.14 -4.38 8.46
C ILE A 110 -0.12 -3.96 7.38
N PRO A 111 0.32 -2.68 7.34
CA PRO A 111 1.37 -2.25 6.43
C PRO A 111 2.66 -3.04 6.66
N ALA A 112 3.37 -3.40 5.58
CA ALA A 112 4.58 -4.22 5.66
C ALA A 112 5.65 -3.67 6.64
N ALA A 113 5.74 -2.35 6.82
CA ALA A 113 6.66 -1.72 7.76
C ALA A 113 6.26 -1.89 9.24
N ALA A 114 4.97 -2.13 9.53
CA ALA A 114 4.45 -2.39 10.87
C ALA A 114 4.50 -3.88 11.24
N VAL A 115 4.48 -4.79 10.26
CA VAL A 115 4.52 -6.25 10.49
C VAL A 115 5.58 -6.71 11.49
N PRO A 116 6.88 -6.35 11.38
CA PRO A 116 7.89 -6.82 12.34
C PRO A 116 7.74 -6.23 13.75
N LEU A 117 6.86 -5.23 13.92
CA LEU A 117 6.64 -4.51 15.18
C LEU A 117 5.35 -4.95 15.88
N VAL A 118 4.48 -5.72 15.21
CA VAL A 118 3.18 -6.13 15.73
C VAL A 118 3.13 -7.66 15.81
N PRO A 119 3.34 -8.24 17.00
CA PRO A 119 3.28 -9.69 17.20
C PRO A 119 1.89 -10.25 16.90
N GLU A 120 1.85 -11.49 16.40
CA GLU A 120 0.61 -12.26 16.28
C GLU A 120 -0.11 -12.41 17.64
N GLY A 121 -1.42 -12.60 17.58
CA GLY A 121 -2.28 -12.83 18.73
C GLY A 121 -3.48 -11.90 18.77
N GLU A 122 -4.26 -12.06 19.84
CA GLU A 122 -5.47 -11.27 20.07
C GLU A 122 -5.14 -9.92 20.70
N TYR A 123 -5.87 -8.88 20.29
CA TYR A 123 -5.79 -7.52 20.80
C TYR A 123 -7.17 -7.03 21.20
N LEU A 124 -7.25 -6.30 22.32
CA LEU A 124 -8.44 -5.59 22.74
C LEU A 124 -8.57 -4.30 21.92
N VAL A 125 -9.76 -4.01 21.40
CA VAL A 125 -10.04 -2.74 20.73
C VAL A 125 -10.63 -1.78 21.77
N CYS A 126 -9.94 -0.66 22.01
CA CYS A 126 -10.41 0.37 22.94
C CYS A 126 -11.81 0.85 22.51
N ASP A 127 -12.68 1.10 23.50
CA ASP A 127 -14.07 1.51 23.29
C ASP A 127 -14.91 0.51 22.46
N SER A 128 -14.52 -0.77 22.45
CA SER A 128 -15.30 -1.87 21.87
C SER A 128 -15.35 -3.06 22.82
N ALA A 129 -16.41 -3.84 22.73
CA ALA A 129 -16.48 -5.16 23.36
C ALA A 129 -15.77 -6.25 22.53
N LEU A 130 -15.33 -5.92 21.31
CA LEU A 130 -14.70 -6.85 20.39
C LEU A 130 -13.18 -6.87 20.53
N THR A 131 -12.62 -8.02 20.16
CA THR A 131 -11.19 -8.23 19.97
C THR A 131 -10.85 -8.33 18.48
N ALA A 132 -9.62 -7.97 18.14
CA ALA A 132 -9.05 -8.15 16.81
C ALA A 132 -7.87 -9.14 16.85
N ASP A 133 -7.80 -10.04 15.87
CA ASP A 133 -6.73 -11.04 15.80
C ASP A 133 -5.69 -10.65 14.76
N CYS A 134 -4.45 -10.46 15.21
CA CYS A 134 -3.30 -10.31 14.33
C CYS A 134 -2.83 -11.69 13.86
N VAL A 135 -2.96 -11.96 12.56
CA VAL A 135 -2.66 -13.27 11.97
C VAL A 135 -1.81 -13.10 10.71
N ASN A 136 -0.79 -13.95 10.57
CA ASN A 136 -0.05 -14.12 9.32
C ASN A 136 -0.75 -15.15 8.43
N ARG A 137 -1.19 -14.71 7.24
CA ARG A 137 -1.83 -15.60 6.26
C ARG A 137 -0.79 -16.34 5.44
N SER A 138 -1.18 -17.48 4.88
CA SER A 138 -0.36 -18.26 3.94
C SER A 138 0.05 -17.47 2.69
N SER A 139 -0.66 -16.39 2.35
CA SER A 139 -0.30 -15.46 1.28
C SER A 139 0.88 -14.53 1.62
N GLY A 140 1.41 -14.59 2.85
CA GLY A 140 2.45 -13.67 3.34
C GLY A 140 1.92 -12.32 3.84
N ALA A 141 0.59 -12.12 3.82
CA ALA A 141 -0.04 -10.92 4.35
C ALA A 141 -0.33 -11.05 5.85
N THR A 142 0.01 -10.03 6.64
CA THR A 142 -0.40 -9.91 8.04
C THR A 142 -1.65 -9.05 8.12
N VAL A 143 -2.67 -9.55 8.82
CA VAL A 143 -3.97 -8.89 8.93
C VAL A 143 -4.46 -8.82 10.37
N LEU A 144 -5.33 -7.85 10.64
CA LEU A 144 -6.17 -7.77 11.83
C LEU A 144 -7.59 -8.19 11.41
N ASN A 145 -7.96 -9.42 11.73
CA ASN A 145 -9.34 -9.88 11.55
C ASN A 145 -10.23 -9.20 12.60
N ARG A 146 -11.50 -8.99 12.29
CA ARG A 146 -12.52 -8.40 13.20
C ARG A 146 -12.30 -6.93 13.56
N LEU A 147 -11.14 -6.32 13.27
CA LEU A 147 -10.90 -4.90 13.55
C LEU A 147 -11.89 -3.99 12.82
N VAL A 148 -12.17 -4.27 11.54
CA VAL A 148 -13.15 -3.48 10.76
C VAL A 148 -14.56 -3.66 11.31
N GLN A 149 -14.89 -4.83 11.89
CA GLN A 149 -16.17 -5.01 12.57
C GLN A 149 -16.27 -4.10 13.81
N ALA A 150 -15.21 -4.02 14.61
CA ALA A 150 -15.14 -3.11 15.76
C ALA A 150 -15.25 -1.63 15.34
N MET A 151 -14.61 -1.23 14.24
CA MET A 151 -14.75 0.12 13.67
C MET A 151 -16.21 0.43 13.32
N LEU A 152 -16.91 -0.49 12.65
CA LEU A 152 -18.31 -0.28 12.29
C LEU A 152 -19.23 -0.18 13.52
N GLU A 153 -18.97 -0.95 14.58
CA GLU A 153 -19.70 -0.84 15.86
C GLU A 153 -19.45 0.49 16.58
N GLN A 154 -18.29 1.10 16.35
CA GLN A 154 -17.94 2.45 16.85
C GLN A 154 -18.47 3.58 15.96
N GLY A 155 -19.14 3.26 14.85
CA GLY A 155 -19.80 4.23 13.98
C GLY A 155 -18.95 4.76 12.82
N TYR A 156 -17.78 4.18 12.55
CA TYR A 156 -17.04 4.45 11.31
C TYR A 156 -17.77 3.83 10.11
N ASP A 157 -17.59 4.40 8.91
CA ASP A 157 -18.19 3.91 7.66
C ASP A 157 -17.18 3.88 6.50
N SER A 158 -17.56 3.27 5.39
CA SER A 158 -16.77 3.25 4.16
C SER A 158 -16.44 4.67 3.69
N GLY A 159 -15.17 4.91 3.39
CA GLY A 159 -14.62 6.22 3.05
C GLY A 159 -13.89 6.89 4.20
N ASP A 160 -14.13 6.48 5.44
CA ASP A 160 -13.45 7.06 6.59
C ASP A 160 -11.95 6.70 6.60
N VAL A 161 -11.16 7.68 7.02
CA VAL A 161 -9.74 7.48 7.31
C VAL A 161 -9.58 7.39 8.82
N VAL A 162 -9.15 6.22 9.28
CA VAL A 162 -8.95 5.92 10.70
C VAL A 162 -7.46 5.78 10.96
N ARG A 163 -6.98 6.49 11.98
CA ARG A 163 -5.65 6.29 12.54
C ARG A 163 -5.72 5.14 13.52
N ILE A 164 -5.07 4.04 13.17
CA ILE A 164 -4.93 2.87 14.02
C ILE A 164 -3.64 3.03 14.81
N THR A 165 -3.70 2.91 16.14
CA THR A 165 -2.52 2.81 17.01
C THR A 165 -2.55 1.48 17.74
N ILE A 166 -1.52 0.67 17.55
CA ILE A 166 -1.38 -0.63 18.20
C ILE A 166 -0.33 -0.51 19.30
N HIS A 167 -0.66 -1.01 20.49
CA HIS A 167 0.25 -1.12 21.62
C HIS A 167 0.61 -2.59 21.82
N PRO A 168 1.77 -3.06 21.31
CA PRO A 168 2.14 -4.47 21.34
C PRO A 168 2.27 -5.04 22.76
N GLU A 169 2.78 -4.25 23.70
CA GLU A 169 3.02 -4.70 25.09
C GLU A 169 1.73 -4.90 25.87
N SER A 170 0.78 -3.96 25.77
CA SER A 170 -0.53 -4.03 26.44
C SER A 170 -1.58 -4.81 25.67
N ARG A 171 -1.29 -5.22 24.42
CA ARG A 171 -2.24 -5.90 23.52
C ARG A 171 -3.53 -5.09 23.30
N THR A 172 -3.40 -3.77 23.15
CA THR A 172 -4.53 -2.87 22.88
C THR A 172 -4.40 -2.19 21.52
N ILE A 173 -5.55 -1.86 20.93
CA ILE A 173 -5.67 -1.09 19.69
C ILE A 173 -6.57 0.12 19.96
N GLU A 174 -6.05 1.30 19.64
CA GLU A 174 -6.80 2.56 19.66
C GLU A 174 -7.18 2.97 18.24
N LEU A 175 -8.39 3.50 18.10
CA LEU A 175 -8.96 3.96 16.85
C LEU A 175 -9.33 5.43 17.00
N ALA A 176 -8.78 6.28 16.14
CA ALA A 176 -9.11 7.70 16.10
C ALA A 176 -9.37 8.16 14.66
N PRO A 177 -10.24 9.16 14.44
CA PRO A 177 -10.35 9.80 13.13
C PRO A 177 -9.00 10.36 12.70
N ASP A 178 -8.57 10.06 11.46
CA ASP A 178 -7.36 10.66 10.92
C ASP A 178 -7.67 12.01 10.26
N ASN A 179 -7.62 13.09 11.04
CA ASN A 179 -7.88 14.46 10.59
C ASN A 179 -6.77 15.03 9.68
N ALA A 180 -6.40 14.33 8.62
CA ALA A 180 -5.41 14.78 7.65
C ALA A 180 -5.98 15.66 6.52
N MET A 181 -7.29 15.99 6.51
CA MET A 181 -7.90 16.85 5.47
C MET A 181 -8.92 17.88 6.00
N MET A 182 -8.54 18.70 6.98
CA MET A 182 -9.01 20.09 7.01
C MET A 182 -7.83 20.98 6.64
N VAL A 183 -7.65 21.19 5.34
CA VAL A 183 -6.95 22.36 4.84
C VAL A 183 -8.05 23.25 4.29
N ASP A 184 -8.34 24.33 5.02
CA ASP A 184 -9.16 25.45 4.53
C ASP A 184 -8.55 26.08 3.27
#